data_AF-A0A3N1SQ68-F1
#
_entry.id   AF-A0A3N1SQ68-F1
#
_cell.length_a   1.000
_cell.length_b   1.000
_cell.length_c   1.000
_cell.angle_alpha   90.00
_cell.angle_beta   90.00
_cell.angle_gamma   90.00
#
_symmetry.space_group_name_H-M   'P 1'
#
loop_
_entity.id
_entity.type
_entity.pdbx_description
1 polymer ?
#
loop_
_entity_poly.entity_id
_entity_poly.type
_entity_poly.pdbx_seq_one_letter_code
_entity_poly.pdbx_strand_id
1 'polypeptide(L)'
;MILTRGARVTGAVLCGVLAVIVASWLVRDIRAADFGQLMRYWAGFQEARPNAMPTTTAMDAALFVVYLVAAVAALRSAVAATVLVATGVVTLAVRLPGLWNIGSPAMESSFSDDLRARALICAFAALAAGIALFITAGAGRRPPAGSYEQLPTRPGPGASATGFVLLSAVGAVLIAWEVRQVVKYPEIFPDWYVGGDRIMHGLTDPPPGWSTVTLALLCLFAGVSALPRAVHARPFGLVAAALLLPGGVLGVVRIVHYDLFDRFGSMPTETQLTLASWLFEAFVAVLALIVLAPRGFADVPGPFAPGYGSGYGTPGYGTPGYGTPGHGTPGYDSEAHPEPDAAPPPGQQPPAPGYGYPQGGGFGPPPPPSQPPPPSQPPPGW
;
A
#
# COMPACT_ATOMS: atom_id res chain seq x y z
N MET A 1 -10.11 -6.38 12.57
CA MET A 1 -9.18 -6.62 13.70
C MET A 1 -8.27 -5.43 13.85
N ILE A 2 -7.90 -5.11 15.09
CA ILE A 2 -7.03 -3.99 15.45
C ILE A 2 -5.86 -4.50 16.29
N LEU A 3 -4.76 -3.74 16.34
CA LEU A 3 -3.58 -4.07 17.13
C LEU A 3 -3.75 -3.67 18.60
N THR A 4 -3.23 -4.49 19.49
CA THR A 4 -3.02 -4.11 20.90
C THR A 4 -2.00 -2.97 21.02
N ARG A 5 -2.02 -2.25 22.13
CA ARG A 5 -1.04 -1.19 22.41
C ARG A 5 0.39 -1.74 22.40
N GLY A 6 0.61 -2.91 23.00
CA GLY A 6 1.90 -3.60 23.00
C GLY A 6 2.39 -3.87 21.58
N ALA A 7 1.57 -4.51 20.75
CA ALA A 7 1.94 -4.80 19.36
C ALA A 7 2.24 -3.56 18.53
N ARG A 8 1.55 -2.44 18.77
CA ARG A 8 1.83 -1.16 18.11
C ARG A 8 3.20 -0.61 18.49
N VAL A 9 3.54 -0.61 19.78
CA VAL A 9 4.84 -0.14 20.26
C VAL A 9 5.95 -1.05 19.74
N THR A 10 5.78 -2.37 19.82
CA THR A 10 6.75 -3.33 19.27
C THR A 10 6.96 -3.14 17.78
N GLY A 11 5.87 -3.03 17.01
CA GLY A 11 5.95 -2.78 15.56
C GLY A 11 6.66 -1.47 15.24
N ALA A 12 6.39 -0.41 15.99
CA ALA A 12 7.08 0.87 15.84
C ALA A 12 8.57 0.79 16.16
N VAL A 13 8.95 0.09 17.23
CA VAL A 13 10.35 -0.12 17.60
C VAL A 13 11.08 -0.91 16.52
N LEU A 14 10.49 -2.00 16.01
CA LEU A 14 11.06 -2.80 14.92
C LEU A 14 11.28 -1.96 13.65
N CYS A 15 10.28 -1.17 13.24
CA CYS A 15 10.42 -0.23 12.12
C CYS A 15 11.49 0.83 12.41
N GLY A 16 11.60 1.33 13.64
CA GLY A 16 12.64 2.27 14.06
C GLY A 16 14.04 1.67 13.95
N VAL A 17 14.24 0.43 14.38
CA VAL A 17 15.53 -0.29 14.24
C VAL A 17 15.89 -0.43 12.77
N LEU A 18 14.96 -0.85 11.92
CA LEU A 18 15.17 -0.92 10.47
C LEU A 18 15.55 0.43 9.87
N ALA A 19 14.88 1.51 10.29
CA ALA A 19 15.21 2.87 9.85
C ALA A 19 16.62 3.29 10.29
N VAL A 20 17.04 2.95 11.52
CA VAL A 20 18.39 3.26 12.04
C VAL A 20 19.47 2.48 11.26
N ILE A 21 19.23 1.21 10.95
CA ILE A 21 20.15 0.40 10.13
C ILE A 21 20.37 1.09 8.77
N VAL A 22 19.28 1.43 8.07
CA VAL A 22 19.37 2.08 6.76
C VAL A 22 20.01 3.47 6.85
N ALA A 23 19.61 4.29 7.83
CA ALA A 23 20.19 5.60 8.04
C ALA A 23 21.71 5.53 8.30
N SER A 24 22.18 4.50 8.99
CA SER A 24 23.62 4.32 9.26
C SER A 24 24.42 4.11 7.96
N TRP A 25 23.88 3.33 7.03
CA TRP A 25 24.47 3.12 5.70
C TRP A 25 24.40 4.37 4.83
N LEU A 26 23.25 5.07 4.83
CA LEU A 26 23.10 6.34 4.11
C LEU A 26 24.09 7.41 4.61
N VAL A 27 24.20 7.59 5.93
CA VAL A 27 25.14 8.56 6.53
C VAL A 27 26.59 8.20 6.19
N ARG A 28 26.93 6.91 6.21
CA ARG A 28 28.24 6.42 5.80
C ARG A 28 28.53 6.80 4.34
N ASP A 29 27.63 6.50 3.42
CA ASP A 29 27.83 6.78 1.99
C ASP A 29 27.90 8.29 1.72
N ILE A 30 27.07 9.10 2.37
CA ILE A 30 27.14 10.56 2.29
C ILE A 30 28.50 11.08 2.76
N ARG A 31 29.05 10.54 3.85
CA ARG A 31 30.37 10.93 4.35
C ARG A 31 31.51 10.45 3.46
N ALA A 32 31.36 9.32 2.79
CA ALA A 32 32.40 8.71 1.97
C ALA A 32 32.45 9.27 0.55
N ALA A 33 31.28 9.56 -0.05
CA ALA A 33 31.15 9.97 -1.44
C ALA A 33 30.82 11.47 -1.62
N ASP A 34 30.40 12.19 -0.57
CA ASP A 34 29.65 13.46 -0.63
C ASP A 34 28.21 13.28 -1.15
N PHE A 35 27.27 14.07 -0.63
CA PHE A 35 25.85 13.97 -0.97
C PHE A 35 25.59 14.24 -2.46
N GLY A 36 26.23 15.25 -3.04
CA GLY A 36 26.01 15.63 -4.44
C GLY A 36 26.48 14.55 -5.41
N GLN A 37 27.64 13.97 -5.15
CA GLN A 37 28.18 12.85 -5.92
C GLN A 37 27.36 11.58 -5.74
N LEU A 38 26.90 11.28 -4.52
CA LEU A 38 26.03 10.14 -4.25
C LEU A 38 24.72 10.23 -5.07
N MET A 39 24.10 11.41 -5.12
CA MET A 39 22.90 11.63 -5.92
C MET A 39 23.15 11.47 -7.43
N ARG A 40 24.28 11.96 -7.94
CA ARG A 40 24.67 11.77 -9.36
C ARG A 40 24.96 10.30 -9.66
N TYR A 41 25.59 9.59 -8.73
CA TYR A 41 25.87 8.17 -8.84
C TYR A 41 24.57 7.36 -8.88
N TRP A 42 23.63 7.61 -7.96
CA TRP A 42 22.31 6.99 -7.99
C TRP A 42 21.52 7.34 -9.24
N ALA A 43 21.65 8.57 -9.75
CA ALA A 43 21.07 8.96 -11.03
C ALA A 43 21.71 8.25 -12.24
N GLY A 44 22.79 7.48 -12.04
CA GLY A 44 23.53 6.75 -13.07
C GLY A 44 24.26 7.67 -14.04
N PHE A 45 24.74 8.81 -13.56
CA PHE A 45 25.56 9.70 -14.37
C PHE A 45 26.93 9.03 -14.64
N GLN A 46 27.35 8.97 -15.90
CA GLN A 46 28.58 8.29 -16.32
C GLN A 46 29.83 9.00 -15.79
N GLU A 47 29.69 10.30 -15.53
CA GLU A 47 30.72 11.16 -14.92
C GLU A 47 30.78 11.05 -13.39
N ALA A 48 29.78 10.43 -12.75
CA ALA A 48 29.79 10.25 -11.30
C ALA A 48 30.83 9.21 -10.91
N ARG A 49 31.95 9.68 -10.36
CA ARG A 49 33.05 8.85 -9.87
C ARG A 49 33.22 9.11 -8.38
N PRO A 50 32.38 8.48 -7.53
CA PRO A 50 32.49 8.67 -6.09
C PRO A 50 33.86 8.16 -5.62
N ASN A 51 34.47 8.88 -4.67
CA ASN A 51 35.80 8.54 -4.14
C ASN A 51 35.82 7.17 -3.41
N ALA A 52 34.65 6.72 -2.96
CA ALA A 52 34.42 5.40 -2.40
C ALA A 52 33.15 4.81 -3.01
N MET A 53 33.17 3.51 -3.29
CA MET A 53 32.01 2.81 -3.84
C MET A 53 30.84 2.88 -2.83
N PRO A 54 29.68 3.43 -3.21
CA PRO A 54 28.51 3.47 -2.34
C PRO A 54 28.03 2.06 -1.99
N THR A 55 27.59 1.90 -0.74
CA THR A 55 27.02 0.65 -0.22
C THR A 55 25.51 0.57 -0.38
N THR A 56 24.88 1.70 -0.69
CA THR A 56 23.43 1.88 -0.81
C THR A 56 23.01 2.39 -2.18
N THR A 57 21.74 2.16 -2.52
CA THR A 57 21.06 2.80 -3.65
C THR A 57 19.97 3.76 -3.20
N ALA A 58 19.36 4.45 -4.17
CA ALA A 58 18.16 5.24 -3.93
C ALA A 58 16.97 4.42 -3.38
N MET A 59 16.97 3.09 -3.55
CA MET A 59 15.98 2.22 -2.91
C MET A 59 16.11 2.26 -1.38
N ASP A 60 17.32 2.35 -0.83
CA ASP A 60 17.53 2.49 0.61
C ASP A 60 16.94 3.79 1.15
N ALA A 61 17.05 4.89 0.41
CA ALA A 61 16.40 6.15 0.78
C ALA A 61 14.86 6.00 0.85
N ALA A 62 14.26 5.29 -0.10
CA ALA A 62 12.82 4.98 -0.07
C ALA A 62 12.46 4.05 1.10
N LEU A 63 13.26 3.02 1.37
CA LEU A 63 13.06 2.12 2.51
C LEU A 63 13.13 2.86 3.84
N PHE A 64 14.08 3.79 3.99
CA PHE A 64 14.17 4.64 5.17
C PHE A 64 12.85 5.40 5.41
N VAL A 65 12.29 6.03 4.38
CA VAL A 65 10.99 6.71 4.46
C VAL A 65 9.86 5.73 4.80
N VAL A 66 9.81 4.56 4.15
CA VAL A 66 8.81 3.52 4.43
C VAL A 66 8.86 3.08 5.89
N TYR A 67 10.06 2.85 6.44
CA TYR A 67 10.23 2.45 7.84
C TYR A 67 9.79 3.54 8.82
N LEU A 68 10.13 4.80 8.56
CA LEU A 68 9.68 5.92 9.39
C LEU A 68 8.14 6.07 9.37
N VAL A 69 7.55 6.02 8.17
CA VAL A 69 6.09 6.13 8.01
C VAL A 69 5.39 4.95 8.66
N ALA A 70 5.91 3.72 8.53
CA ALA A 70 5.38 2.54 9.18
C ALA A 70 5.46 2.63 10.71
N ALA A 71 6.58 3.13 11.26
CA ALA A 71 6.73 3.36 12.69
C ALA A 71 5.69 4.36 13.20
N VAL A 72 5.53 5.50 12.51
CA VAL A 72 4.52 6.51 12.86
C VAL A 72 3.10 5.95 12.72
N ALA A 73 2.82 5.17 11.67
CA ALA A 73 1.52 4.54 11.45
C ALA A 73 1.19 3.56 12.59
N ALA A 74 2.15 2.74 13.03
CA ALA A 74 1.99 1.84 14.16
C ALA A 74 1.70 2.59 15.46
N LEU A 75 2.42 3.69 15.73
CA LEU A 75 2.21 4.52 16.90
C LEU A 75 0.91 5.31 16.87
N ARG A 76 0.38 5.67 15.69
CA ARG A 76 -0.80 6.54 15.57
C ARG A 76 -2.10 5.78 15.27
N SER A 77 -2.04 4.56 14.76
CA SER A 77 -3.23 3.81 14.33
C SER A 77 -3.30 2.43 14.95
N ALA A 78 -4.48 2.08 15.48
CA ALA A 78 -4.78 0.71 15.90
C ALA A 78 -4.94 -0.24 14.70
N VAL A 79 -5.04 0.27 13.47
CA VAL A 79 -5.25 -0.53 12.26
C VAL A 79 -3.97 -0.71 11.43
N ALA A 80 -2.80 -0.53 12.04
CA ALA A 80 -1.52 -0.55 11.34
C ALA A 80 -1.02 -1.97 10.97
N ALA A 81 -1.77 -3.04 11.28
CA ALA A 81 -1.34 -4.42 11.06
C ALA A 81 -0.91 -4.69 9.61
N THR A 82 -1.68 -4.20 8.64
CA THR A 82 -1.36 -4.38 7.21
C THR A 82 -0.15 -3.58 6.76
N VAL A 83 0.13 -2.43 7.39
CA VAL A 83 1.36 -1.66 7.16
C VAL A 83 2.56 -2.44 7.67
N LEU A 84 2.51 -2.97 8.91
CA LEU A 84 3.59 -3.78 9.45
C LEU A 84 3.88 -5.02 8.59
N VAL A 85 2.83 -5.69 8.09
CA VAL A 85 2.97 -6.82 7.16
C VAL A 85 3.62 -6.38 5.85
N ALA A 86 3.15 -5.31 5.21
CA ALA A 86 3.72 -4.82 3.95
C ALA A 86 5.19 -4.44 4.12
N THR A 87 5.53 -3.71 5.19
CA THR A 87 6.90 -3.37 5.54
C THR A 87 7.76 -4.61 5.80
N GLY A 88 7.23 -5.61 6.52
CA GLY A 88 7.91 -6.89 6.74
C GLY A 88 8.19 -7.64 5.45
N VAL A 89 7.19 -7.79 4.56
CA VAL A 89 7.33 -8.43 3.23
C VAL A 89 8.46 -7.77 2.45
N VAL A 90 8.42 -6.44 2.32
CA VAL A 90 9.43 -5.70 1.57
C VAL A 90 10.82 -5.82 2.20
N THR A 91 10.91 -5.74 3.52
CA THR A 91 12.19 -5.91 4.23
C THR A 91 12.80 -7.28 3.92
N LEU A 92 11.99 -8.34 4.02
CA LEU A 92 12.45 -9.70 3.71
C LEU A 92 12.86 -9.81 2.25
N ALA A 93 12.01 -9.35 1.33
CA ALA A 93 12.29 -9.46 -0.10
C ALA A 93 13.57 -8.72 -0.48
N VAL A 94 13.81 -7.51 0.04
CA VAL A 94 15.00 -6.71 -0.33
C VAL A 94 16.27 -7.19 0.37
N ARG A 95 16.19 -7.68 1.61
CA ARG A 95 17.39 -8.04 2.40
C ARG A 95 17.78 -9.50 2.33
N LEU A 96 16.89 -10.38 1.89
CA LEU A 96 17.16 -11.81 1.76
C LEU A 96 18.36 -12.10 0.83
N PRO A 97 18.48 -11.45 -0.34
CA PRO A 97 19.65 -11.65 -1.21
C PRO A 97 21.00 -11.29 -0.61
N GLY A 98 21.03 -10.38 0.38
CA GLY A 98 22.26 -10.04 1.08
C GLY A 98 22.93 -11.25 1.74
N LEU A 99 22.19 -12.29 2.10
CA LEU A 99 22.73 -13.47 2.76
C LEU A 99 23.70 -14.28 1.88
N TRP A 100 23.51 -14.27 0.56
CA TRP A 100 24.38 -14.98 -0.36
C TRP A 100 25.23 -14.05 -1.24
N ASN A 101 24.84 -12.78 -1.40
CA ASN A 101 25.58 -11.85 -2.27
C ASN A 101 26.73 -11.12 -1.59
N ILE A 102 26.64 -10.79 -0.30
CA ILE A 102 27.71 -10.08 0.40
C ILE A 102 29.02 -10.91 0.43
N GLY A 103 28.88 -12.23 0.36
CA GLY A 103 29.99 -13.18 0.31
C GLY A 103 30.64 -13.38 -1.06
N SER A 104 30.11 -12.80 -2.14
CA SER A 104 30.58 -13.11 -3.50
C SER A 104 31.98 -12.54 -3.80
N PRO A 105 32.74 -13.15 -4.73
CA PRO A 105 34.04 -12.64 -5.16
C PRO A 105 33.98 -11.20 -5.69
N ALA A 106 32.90 -10.84 -6.42
CA ALA A 106 32.63 -9.45 -6.80
C ALA A 106 32.63 -8.48 -5.60
N MET A 107 31.92 -8.82 -4.52
CA MET A 107 31.85 -7.98 -3.32
C MET A 107 33.18 -7.96 -2.56
N GLU A 108 33.91 -9.08 -2.51
CA GLU A 108 35.24 -9.17 -1.90
C GLU A 108 36.26 -8.24 -2.58
N SER A 109 36.21 -8.14 -3.91
CA SER A 109 37.09 -7.24 -4.65
C SER A 109 36.77 -5.75 -4.46
N SER A 110 35.51 -5.43 -4.09
CA SER A 110 35.00 -4.05 -4.05
C SER A 110 34.92 -3.46 -2.65
N PHE A 111 34.76 -4.31 -1.63
CA PHE A 111 34.51 -3.88 -0.25
C PHE A 111 35.40 -4.65 0.73
N SER A 112 35.88 -3.97 1.77
CA SER A 112 36.68 -4.62 2.81
C SER A 112 35.86 -5.57 3.68
N ASP A 113 36.54 -6.57 4.27
CA ASP A 113 35.90 -7.60 5.07
C ASP A 113 35.14 -7.06 6.29
N ASP A 114 35.64 -6.01 6.94
CA ASP A 114 34.92 -5.35 8.05
C ASP A 114 33.56 -4.79 7.60
N LEU A 115 33.48 -4.26 6.39
CA LEU A 115 32.22 -3.72 5.84
C LEU A 115 31.25 -4.82 5.50
N ARG A 116 31.73 -5.86 4.85
CA ARG A 116 30.96 -7.04 4.48
C ARG A 116 30.41 -7.72 5.73
N ALA A 117 31.23 -7.90 6.77
CA ALA A 117 30.79 -8.45 8.05
C ALA A 117 29.68 -7.61 8.70
N ARG A 118 29.83 -6.28 8.74
CA ARG A 118 28.79 -5.37 9.26
C ARG A 118 27.50 -5.42 8.43
N ALA A 119 27.63 -5.48 7.11
CA ALA A 119 26.49 -5.59 6.19
C ALA A 119 25.72 -6.89 6.41
N LEU A 120 26.43 -8.01 6.58
CA LEU A 120 25.83 -9.31 6.85
C LEU A 120 25.12 -9.35 8.21
N ILE A 121 25.71 -8.77 9.26
CA ILE A 121 25.05 -8.61 10.56
C ILE A 121 23.77 -7.76 10.42
N CYS A 122 23.85 -6.64 9.70
CA CYS A 122 22.68 -5.78 9.44
C CYS A 122 21.60 -6.51 8.63
N ALA A 123 21.97 -7.35 7.66
CA ALA A 123 21.04 -8.16 6.89
C ALA A 123 20.30 -9.16 7.78
N PHE A 124 21.01 -9.91 8.64
CA PHE A 124 20.37 -10.80 9.61
C PHE A 124 19.45 -10.06 10.58
N ALA A 125 19.88 -8.91 11.11
CA ALA A 125 19.06 -8.09 11.98
C ALA A 125 17.79 -7.58 11.26
N ALA A 126 17.92 -7.15 10.00
CA ALA A 126 16.80 -6.68 9.20
C ALA A 126 15.82 -7.82 8.87
N LEU A 127 16.31 -9.02 8.56
CA LEU A 127 15.49 -10.20 8.33
C LEU A 127 14.75 -10.62 9.60
N ALA A 128 15.43 -10.67 10.74
CA ALA A 128 14.81 -10.97 12.03
C ALA A 128 13.73 -9.94 12.38
N ALA A 129 13.99 -8.64 12.16
CA ALA A 129 13.00 -7.59 12.35
C ALA A 129 11.82 -7.72 11.38
N GLY A 130 12.08 -8.07 10.11
CA GLY A 130 11.04 -8.34 9.10
C GLY A 130 10.11 -9.48 9.53
N ILE A 131 10.65 -10.61 9.99
CA ILE A 131 9.89 -11.74 10.54
C ILE A 131 9.09 -11.30 11.78
N ALA A 132 9.74 -10.57 12.70
CA ALA A 132 9.11 -10.09 13.92
C ALA A 132 7.94 -9.13 13.63
N LEU A 133 7.98 -8.36 12.53
CA LEU A 133 6.85 -7.52 12.10
C LEU A 133 5.62 -8.36 11.72
N PHE A 134 5.79 -9.50 11.03
CA PHE A 134 4.68 -10.42 10.74
C PHE A 134 4.09 -11.01 12.01
N ILE A 135 4.96 -11.51 12.90
CA ILE A 135 4.54 -12.11 14.18
C ILE A 135 3.78 -11.07 14.98
N THR A 136 4.30 -9.85 15.09
CA THR A 136 3.66 -8.73 15.80
C THR A 136 2.31 -8.37 15.19
N ALA A 137 2.21 -8.34 13.85
CA ALA A 137 0.98 -8.03 13.15
C ALA A 137 -0.07 -9.16 13.21
N GLY A 138 0.35 -10.41 13.41
CA GLY A 138 -0.52 -11.58 13.56
C GLY A 138 -0.97 -11.78 15.01
N ALA A 139 -0.01 -11.98 15.93
CA ALA A 139 -0.25 -12.23 17.34
C ALA A 139 -0.82 -11.01 18.07
N GLY A 140 -0.54 -9.80 17.58
CA GLY A 140 -1.02 -8.55 18.17
C GLY A 140 -2.48 -8.21 17.86
N ARG A 141 -3.21 -9.04 17.11
CA ARG A 141 -4.59 -8.76 16.69
C ARG A 141 -5.57 -8.99 17.84
N ARG A 142 -6.47 -8.04 18.04
CA ARG A 142 -7.65 -8.17 18.89
C ARG A 142 -8.93 -7.77 18.15
N PRO A 143 -10.09 -8.32 18.55
CA PRO A 143 -11.38 -7.80 18.11
C PRO A 143 -11.59 -6.37 18.62
N PRO A 144 -12.35 -5.54 17.89
CA PRO A 144 -12.76 -4.25 18.39
C PRO A 144 -13.68 -4.43 19.61
N ALA A 145 -13.45 -3.65 20.67
CA ALA A 145 -14.20 -3.73 21.93
C ALA A 145 -15.50 -2.91 21.91
N GLY A 146 -15.64 -1.98 20.97
CA GLY A 146 -16.82 -1.12 20.85
C GLY A 146 -16.98 -0.52 19.45
N SER A 147 -18.17 0.00 19.17
CA SER A 147 -18.55 0.58 17.86
C SER A 147 -17.81 1.88 17.51
N TYR A 148 -17.23 2.56 18.49
CA TYR A 148 -16.42 3.77 18.31
C TYR A 148 -14.97 3.46 17.91
N GLU A 149 -14.52 2.20 17.99
CA GLU A 149 -13.15 1.84 17.60
C GLU A 149 -13.01 1.81 16.08
N GLN A 150 -11.97 2.48 15.59
CA GLN A 150 -11.75 2.63 14.15
C GLN A 150 -11.42 1.30 13.48
N LEU A 151 -12.24 0.92 12.49
CA LEU A 151 -12.04 -0.27 11.68
C LEU A 151 -11.08 -0.02 10.51
N PRO A 152 -10.48 -1.08 9.94
CA PRO A 152 -9.72 -0.96 8.71
C PRO A 152 -10.53 -0.31 7.59
N THR A 153 -9.91 0.60 6.86
CA THR A 153 -10.55 1.33 5.75
C THR A 153 -10.22 0.66 4.44
N ARG A 154 -11.21 0.57 3.55
CA ARG A 154 -11.02 0.09 2.17
C ARG A 154 -10.75 1.28 1.26
N PRO A 155 -9.96 1.12 0.18
CA PRO A 155 -9.86 2.17 -0.84
C PRO A 155 -11.25 2.47 -1.43
N GLY A 156 -11.53 3.76 -1.66
CA GLY A 156 -12.76 4.18 -2.34
C GLY A 156 -12.82 3.65 -3.79
N PRO A 157 -14.00 3.57 -4.42
CA PRO A 157 -14.14 2.95 -5.75
C PRO A 157 -13.21 3.55 -6.82
N GLY A 158 -13.13 4.88 -6.91
CA GLY A 158 -12.23 5.56 -7.85
C GLY A 158 -10.76 5.31 -7.54
N ALA A 159 -10.38 5.31 -6.27
CA ALA A 159 -9.00 5.03 -5.86
C ALA A 159 -8.60 3.57 -6.12
N SER A 160 -9.53 2.65 -5.94
CA SER A 160 -9.37 1.22 -6.22
C SER A 160 -9.20 0.95 -7.71
N ALA A 161 -10.07 1.51 -8.56
CA ALA A 161 -9.96 1.36 -10.01
C ALA A 161 -8.65 1.97 -10.54
N THR A 162 -8.30 3.18 -10.08
CA THR A 162 -7.06 3.86 -10.47
C THR A 162 -5.84 3.08 -9.98
N GLY A 163 -5.83 2.63 -8.72
CA GLY A 163 -4.76 1.81 -8.16
C GLY A 163 -4.56 0.50 -8.92
N PHE A 164 -5.66 -0.19 -9.30
CA PHE A 164 -5.60 -1.37 -10.14
C PHE A 164 -4.95 -1.09 -11.49
N VAL A 165 -5.44 -0.09 -12.23
CA VAL A 165 -4.94 0.22 -13.57
C VAL A 165 -3.48 0.65 -13.51
N LEU A 166 -3.14 1.64 -12.68
CA LEU A 166 -1.79 2.21 -12.66
C LEU A 166 -0.75 1.21 -12.14
N LEU A 167 -1.02 0.55 -11.01
CA LEU A 167 -0.05 -0.38 -10.42
C LEU A 167 0.09 -1.66 -11.25
N SER A 168 -0.99 -2.15 -11.86
CA SER A 168 -0.88 -3.33 -12.73
C SER A 168 -0.16 -2.99 -14.04
N ALA A 169 -0.41 -1.81 -14.61
CA ALA A 169 0.26 -1.36 -15.82
C ALA A 169 1.78 -1.18 -15.60
N VAL A 170 2.20 -0.50 -14.52
CA VAL A 170 3.63 -0.36 -14.23
C VAL A 170 4.28 -1.70 -13.87
N GLY A 171 3.58 -2.56 -13.12
CA GLY A 171 4.04 -3.93 -12.87
C GLY A 171 4.27 -4.70 -14.17
N ALA A 172 3.37 -4.59 -15.14
CA ALA A 172 3.52 -5.22 -16.45
C ALA A 172 4.69 -4.65 -17.25
N VAL A 173 4.92 -3.32 -17.20
CA VAL A 173 6.09 -2.67 -17.84
C VAL A 173 7.40 -3.19 -17.25
N LEU A 174 7.50 -3.28 -15.92
CA LEU A 174 8.68 -3.82 -15.25
C LEU A 174 8.94 -5.28 -15.66
N ILE A 175 7.90 -6.13 -15.69
CA ILE A 175 8.03 -7.52 -16.16
C ILE A 175 8.44 -7.58 -17.63
N ALA A 176 7.91 -6.71 -18.49
CA ALA A 176 8.28 -6.68 -19.91
C ALA A 176 9.77 -6.36 -20.11
N TRP A 177 10.32 -5.42 -19.32
CA TRP A 177 11.75 -5.13 -19.31
C TRP A 177 12.58 -6.33 -18.86
N GLU A 178 12.13 -7.04 -17.82
CA GLU A 178 12.80 -8.26 -17.35
C GLU A 178 12.78 -9.39 -18.37
N VAL A 179 11.64 -9.64 -19.03
CA VAL A 179 11.54 -10.60 -20.15
C VAL A 179 12.53 -10.24 -21.26
N ARG A 180 12.63 -8.95 -21.61
CA ARG A 180 13.60 -8.47 -22.59
C ARG A 180 15.04 -8.68 -22.10
N GLN A 181 15.36 -8.49 -20.82
CA GLN A 181 16.71 -8.76 -20.29
C GLN A 181 17.09 -10.23 -20.49
N VAL A 182 16.17 -11.16 -20.21
CA VAL A 182 16.39 -12.61 -20.39
C VAL A 182 16.73 -12.94 -21.84
N VAL A 183 15.97 -12.37 -22.76
CA VAL A 183 16.11 -12.66 -24.21
C VAL A 183 17.38 -12.04 -24.77
N LYS A 184 17.75 -10.83 -24.34
CA LYS A 184 18.88 -10.10 -24.92
C LYS A 184 20.23 -10.48 -24.31
N TYR A 185 20.27 -10.85 -23.03
CA TYR A 185 21.50 -11.14 -22.30
C TYR A 185 21.39 -12.44 -21.47
N PRO A 186 21.14 -13.60 -22.11
CA PRO A 186 20.92 -14.87 -21.42
C PRO A 186 22.13 -15.31 -20.57
N GLU A 187 23.34 -14.87 -20.94
CA GLU A 187 24.59 -15.19 -20.24
C GLU A 187 24.80 -14.40 -18.93
N ILE A 188 24.13 -13.26 -18.76
CA ILE A 188 24.20 -12.42 -17.54
C ILE A 188 22.97 -12.69 -16.65
N PHE A 189 21.92 -13.28 -17.21
CA PHE A 189 20.63 -13.47 -16.56
C PHE A 189 20.69 -14.16 -15.18
N PRO A 190 21.46 -15.25 -14.95
CA PRO A 190 21.53 -15.86 -13.62
C PRO A 190 22.07 -14.89 -12.55
N ASP A 191 23.16 -14.19 -12.88
CA ASP A 191 23.79 -13.19 -12.00
C ASP A 191 22.85 -11.99 -11.76
N TRP A 192 21.98 -11.66 -12.72
CA TRP A 192 21.03 -10.55 -12.61
C TRP A 192 19.98 -10.75 -11.51
N TYR A 193 19.63 -12.02 -11.22
CA TYR A 193 18.62 -12.38 -10.22
C TYR A 193 19.21 -12.86 -8.90
N VAL A 194 20.21 -13.74 -8.99
CA VAL A 194 20.81 -14.33 -7.80
C VAL A 194 21.98 -13.49 -7.33
N GLY A 195 22.52 -12.60 -8.16
CA GLY A 195 23.80 -11.95 -7.94
C GLY A 195 24.94 -12.85 -8.42
N GLY A 196 26.13 -12.26 -8.58
CA GLY A 196 27.28 -12.95 -9.14
C GLY A 196 28.40 -11.98 -9.49
N ASP A 197 29.44 -12.49 -10.15
CA ASP A 197 30.68 -11.73 -10.37
C ASP A 197 30.56 -10.69 -11.47
N ARG A 198 29.56 -10.82 -12.35
CA ARG A 198 29.39 -9.96 -13.53
C ARG A 198 28.62 -8.68 -13.26
N ILE A 199 28.00 -8.55 -12.08
CA ILE A 199 27.07 -7.44 -11.78
C ILE A 199 27.48 -6.76 -10.48
N MET A 200 27.98 -5.54 -10.63
CA MET A 200 28.21 -4.66 -9.50
C MET A 200 26.93 -3.96 -9.10
N HIS A 201 26.64 -3.99 -7.80
CA HIS A 201 25.54 -3.31 -7.13
C HIS A 201 26.02 -2.86 -5.75
N GLY A 202 25.25 -2.03 -5.05
CA GLY A 202 25.63 -1.60 -3.71
C GLY A 202 25.65 -2.78 -2.74
N LEU A 203 26.55 -2.72 -1.75
CA LEU A 203 26.79 -3.81 -0.80
C LEU A 203 25.53 -4.30 -0.06
N THR A 204 24.58 -3.39 0.20
CA THR A 204 23.34 -3.71 0.91
C THR A 204 22.15 -3.94 -0.01
N ASP A 205 22.32 -3.71 -1.31
CA ASP A 205 21.26 -3.81 -2.29
C ASP A 205 21.01 -5.27 -2.71
N PRO A 206 19.77 -5.62 -3.07
CA PRO A 206 19.51 -6.85 -3.79
C PRO A 206 20.06 -6.78 -5.21
N PRO A 207 20.27 -7.94 -5.87
CA PRO A 207 20.54 -7.98 -7.30
C PRO A 207 19.48 -7.20 -8.09
N PRO A 208 19.87 -6.50 -9.17
CA PRO A 208 18.96 -5.63 -9.91
C PRO A 208 17.66 -6.33 -10.37
N GLY A 209 17.76 -7.52 -10.97
CA GLY A 209 16.59 -8.28 -11.44
C GLY A 209 15.68 -8.76 -10.33
N TRP A 210 16.28 -9.20 -9.22
CA TRP A 210 15.52 -9.52 -8.02
C TRP A 210 14.72 -8.32 -7.52
N SER A 211 15.36 -7.15 -7.48
CA SER A 211 14.74 -5.89 -7.05
C SER A 211 13.58 -5.48 -7.96
N THR A 212 13.78 -5.55 -9.29
CA THR A 212 12.78 -5.20 -10.30
C THR A 212 11.59 -6.14 -10.23
N VAL A 213 11.82 -7.46 -10.19
CA VAL A 213 10.72 -8.44 -10.12
C VAL A 213 9.98 -8.35 -8.79
N THR A 214 10.69 -8.14 -7.67
CA THR A 214 10.05 -7.91 -6.38
C THR A 214 9.11 -6.70 -6.43
N LEU A 215 9.58 -5.58 -6.98
CA LEU A 215 8.78 -4.37 -7.13
C LEU A 215 7.59 -4.61 -8.09
N ALA A 216 7.82 -5.30 -9.20
CA ALA A 216 6.78 -5.63 -10.17
C ALA A 216 5.68 -6.51 -9.54
N LEU A 217 6.06 -7.56 -8.80
CA LEU A 217 5.13 -8.41 -8.08
C LEU A 217 4.38 -7.65 -6.98
N LEU A 218 5.05 -6.73 -6.28
CA LEU A 218 4.42 -5.88 -5.27
C LEU A 218 3.37 -4.95 -5.91
N CYS A 219 3.70 -4.33 -7.05
CA CYS A 219 2.78 -3.50 -7.84
C CYS A 219 1.58 -4.31 -8.35
N LEU A 220 1.81 -5.48 -8.95
CA LEU A 220 0.75 -6.36 -9.44
C LEU A 220 -0.14 -6.87 -8.31
N PHE A 221 0.45 -7.30 -7.19
CA PHE A 221 -0.29 -7.73 -6.01
C PHE A 221 -1.17 -6.61 -5.45
N ALA A 222 -0.61 -5.40 -5.29
CA ALA A 222 -1.36 -4.24 -4.81
C ALA A 222 -2.47 -3.84 -5.80
N GLY A 223 -2.18 -3.84 -7.09
CA GLY A 223 -3.12 -3.53 -8.17
C GLY A 223 -4.28 -4.51 -8.21
N VAL A 224 -4.01 -5.81 -8.32
CA VAL A 224 -5.04 -6.86 -8.36
C VAL A 224 -5.86 -6.87 -7.06
N SER A 225 -5.22 -6.67 -5.90
CA SER A 225 -5.91 -6.56 -4.61
C SER A 225 -6.80 -5.31 -4.51
N ALA A 226 -6.54 -4.28 -5.32
CA ALA A 226 -7.37 -3.09 -5.36
C ALA A 226 -8.74 -3.37 -5.99
N LEU A 227 -8.88 -4.30 -6.94
CA LEU A 227 -10.16 -4.67 -7.57
C LEU A 227 -11.26 -5.08 -6.57
N PRO A 228 -11.02 -6.04 -5.65
CA PRO A 228 -12.00 -6.38 -4.61
C PRO A 228 -12.04 -5.34 -3.48
N ARG A 229 -11.32 -4.23 -3.60
CA ARG A 229 -11.12 -3.20 -2.55
C ARG A 229 -10.58 -3.81 -1.26
N ALA A 230 -9.60 -4.70 -1.38
CA ALA A 230 -9.03 -5.35 -0.21
C ALA A 230 -8.38 -4.31 0.72
N VAL A 231 -8.54 -4.50 2.03
CA VAL A 231 -7.99 -3.62 3.07
C VAL A 231 -6.47 -3.47 2.98
N HIS A 232 -5.78 -4.53 2.52
CA HIS A 232 -4.33 -4.53 2.36
C HIS A 232 -3.86 -3.89 1.04
N ALA A 233 -4.73 -3.67 0.06
CA ALA A 233 -4.33 -3.08 -1.23
C ALA A 233 -3.69 -1.70 -1.06
N ARG A 234 -4.23 -0.89 -0.13
CA ARG A 234 -3.73 0.46 0.15
C ARG A 234 -2.31 0.50 0.72
N PRO A 235 -1.98 -0.15 1.85
CA PRO A 235 -0.62 -0.12 2.38
C PRO A 235 0.40 -0.75 1.44
N PHE A 236 0.05 -1.86 0.77
CA PHE A 236 0.93 -2.46 -0.24
C PHE A 236 1.14 -1.53 -1.44
N GLY A 237 0.09 -0.88 -1.94
CA GLY A 237 0.18 0.07 -3.05
C GLY A 237 0.97 1.34 -2.70
N LEU A 238 0.83 1.86 -1.47
CA LEU A 238 1.62 2.99 -1.00
C LEU A 238 3.12 2.64 -0.86
N VAL A 239 3.43 1.45 -0.35
CA VAL A 239 4.82 0.97 -0.25
C VAL A 239 5.40 0.74 -1.66
N ALA A 240 4.65 0.10 -2.55
CA ALA A 240 5.05 -0.11 -3.95
C ALA A 240 5.35 1.23 -4.65
N ALA A 241 4.44 2.19 -4.55
CA ALA A 241 4.61 3.51 -5.14
C ALA A 241 5.81 4.26 -4.55
N ALA A 242 6.05 4.14 -3.23
CA ALA A 242 7.22 4.74 -2.58
C ALA A 242 8.54 4.14 -3.05
N LEU A 243 8.60 2.82 -3.28
CA LEU A 243 9.79 2.14 -3.81
C LEU A 243 10.02 2.38 -5.30
N LEU A 244 8.94 2.60 -6.06
CA LEU A 244 8.98 2.92 -7.49
C LEU A 244 9.49 4.35 -7.74
N LEU A 245 9.15 5.29 -6.84
CA LEU A 245 9.39 6.72 -7.04
C LEU A 245 10.86 7.08 -7.33
N PRO A 246 11.89 6.56 -6.62
CA PRO A 246 13.27 6.91 -6.90
C PRO A 246 13.71 6.54 -8.31
N GLY A 247 13.29 5.37 -8.83
CA GLY A 247 13.63 4.92 -10.18
C GLY A 247 13.12 5.90 -11.24
N GLY A 248 11.83 6.25 -11.17
CA GLY A 248 11.22 7.21 -12.08
C GLY A 248 11.83 8.61 -11.96
N VAL A 249 12.01 9.12 -10.73
CA VAL A 249 12.59 10.47 -10.50
C VAL A 249 14.02 10.55 -11.01
N LEU A 250 14.85 9.56 -10.72
CA LEU A 250 16.25 9.53 -11.18
C LEU A 250 16.35 9.34 -12.70
N GLY A 251 15.40 8.60 -13.30
CA GLY A 251 15.25 8.53 -14.74
C GLY A 251 14.91 9.88 -15.37
N VAL A 252 13.99 10.65 -14.78
CA VAL A 252 13.68 12.03 -15.22
C VAL A 252 14.88 12.95 -15.07
N VAL A 253 15.58 12.89 -13.93
CA VAL A 253 16.82 13.64 -13.71
C VAL A 253 17.85 13.32 -14.79
N ARG A 254 17.97 12.04 -15.18
CA ARG A 254 18.86 11.60 -16.28
C ARG A 254 18.43 12.13 -17.64
N ILE A 255 17.13 12.13 -17.93
CA ILE A 255 16.57 12.69 -19.16
C ILE A 255 16.96 14.17 -19.31
N VAL A 256 16.77 14.94 -18.25
CA VAL A 256 17.10 16.38 -18.22
C VAL A 256 18.60 16.60 -18.31
N HIS A 257 19.40 15.84 -17.55
CA HIS A 257 20.84 16.07 -17.50
C HIS A 257 21.57 15.79 -18.83
N TYR A 258 21.10 14.82 -19.62
CA TYR A 258 21.71 14.46 -20.90
C TYR A 258 20.98 15.01 -22.13
N ASP A 259 20.05 15.94 -21.94
CA ASP A 259 19.22 16.53 -23.00
C ASP A 259 18.62 15.45 -23.92
N LEU A 260 18.05 14.41 -23.30
CA LEU A 260 17.55 13.24 -24.03
C LEU A 260 16.27 13.56 -24.82
N PHE A 261 15.50 14.57 -24.43
CA PHE A 261 14.32 14.97 -25.20
C PHE A 261 14.67 15.59 -26.55
N ASP A 262 15.73 16.40 -26.62
CA ASP A 262 16.14 17.08 -27.85
C ASP A 262 16.52 16.10 -28.96
N ARG A 263 16.96 14.90 -28.57
CA ARG A 263 17.40 13.83 -29.48
C ARG A 263 16.42 12.66 -29.56
N PHE A 264 15.25 12.74 -28.94
CA PHE A 264 14.32 11.62 -28.77
C PHE A 264 14.00 10.92 -30.09
N GLY A 265 13.62 11.67 -31.12
CA GLY A 265 13.25 11.13 -32.42
C GLY A 265 14.40 10.48 -33.21
N SER A 266 15.66 10.77 -32.83
CA SER A 266 16.85 10.20 -33.46
C SER A 266 17.42 8.99 -32.72
N MET A 267 16.95 8.72 -31.50
CA MET A 267 17.44 7.61 -30.68
C MET A 267 16.86 6.27 -31.12
N PRO A 268 17.56 5.15 -30.84
CA PRO A 268 16.99 3.81 -31.03
C PRO A 268 15.67 3.65 -30.29
N THR A 269 14.73 2.90 -30.87
CA THR A 269 13.40 2.64 -30.29
C THR A 269 13.47 2.13 -28.85
N GLU A 270 14.47 1.29 -28.55
CA GLU A 270 14.69 0.78 -27.20
C GLU A 270 14.96 1.90 -26.20
N THR A 271 15.83 2.86 -26.55
CA THR A 271 16.11 4.02 -25.71
C THR A 271 14.86 4.89 -25.55
N GLN A 272 14.11 5.12 -26.63
CA GLN A 272 12.83 5.85 -26.55
C GLN A 272 11.86 5.20 -25.56
N LEU A 273 11.71 3.87 -25.60
CA LEU A 273 10.89 3.11 -24.66
C LEU A 273 11.42 3.18 -23.22
N THR A 274 12.75 3.18 -23.02
CA THR A 274 13.34 3.37 -21.70
C THR A 274 12.99 4.74 -21.12
N LEU A 275 13.11 5.81 -21.91
CA LEU A 275 12.76 7.17 -21.47
C LEU A 275 11.26 7.28 -21.13
N ALA A 276 10.41 6.71 -22.00
CA ALA A 276 8.97 6.66 -21.76
C ALA A 276 8.62 5.87 -20.49
N SER A 277 9.34 4.77 -20.22
CA SER A 277 9.14 3.96 -19.01
C SER A 277 9.50 4.74 -17.75
N TRP A 278 10.63 5.46 -17.72
CA TRP A 278 10.99 6.28 -16.55
C TRP A 278 9.96 7.38 -16.26
N LEU A 279 9.46 8.05 -17.29
CA LEU A 279 8.40 9.06 -17.15
C LEU A 279 7.10 8.43 -16.63
N PHE A 280 6.73 7.27 -17.19
CA PHE A 280 5.54 6.54 -16.79
C PHE A 280 5.63 6.05 -15.33
N GLU A 281 6.78 5.50 -14.93
CA GLU A 281 7.05 5.07 -13.55
C GLU A 281 6.96 6.23 -12.56
N ALA A 282 7.57 7.38 -12.88
CA ALA A 282 7.50 8.59 -12.04
C ALA A 282 6.05 9.07 -11.88
N PHE A 283 5.32 9.14 -13.00
CA PHE A 283 3.91 9.55 -13.01
C PHE A 283 3.03 8.60 -12.21
N VAL A 284 3.16 7.29 -12.44
CA VAL A 284 2.40 6.26 -11.72
C VAL A 284 2.73 6.29 -10.23
N ALA A 285 4.00 6.40 -9.85
CA ALA A 285 4.41 6.47 -8.44
C ALA A 285 3.74 7.66 -7.73
N VAL A 286 3.82 8.85 -8.31
CA VAL A 286 3.22 10.06 -7.73
C VAL A 286 1.69 9.94 -7.67
N LEU A 287 1.03 9.52 -8.75
CA LEU A 287 -0.43 9.37 -8.75
C LEU A 287 -0.91 8.30 -7.79
N ALA A 288 -0.24 7.15 -7.72
CA ALA A 288 -0.59 6.09 -6.78
C ALA A 288 -0.45 6.57 -5.33
N LEU A 289 0.61 7.32 -5.00
CA LEU A 289 0.76 7.96 -3.70
C LEU A 289 -0.40 8.92 -3.40
N ILE A 290 -0.75 9.80 -4.34
CA ILE A 290 -1.83 10.79 -4.16
C ILE A 290 -3.18 10.09 -3.98
N VAL A 291 -3.49 9.10 -4.82
CA VAL A 291 -4.82 8.48 -4.87
C VAL A 291 -5.02 7.49 -3.71
N LEU A 292 -3.96 6.83 -3.25
CA LEU A 292 -4.02 5.88 -2.12
C LEU A 292 -3.73 6.55 -0.76
N ALA A 293 -3.21 7.78 -0.73
CA ALA A 293 -2.95 8.49 0.53
C ALA A 293 -4.21 8.81 1.34
N PRO A 294 -5.35 9.23 0.75
CA PRO A 294 -6.60 9.42 1.48
C PRO A 294 -7.09 8.13 2.15
N ARG A 295 -7.64 8.25 3.36
CA ARG A 295 -8.37 7.14 3.98
C ARG A 295 -9.68 6.97 3.24
N GLY A 296 -9.94 5.77 2.73
CA GLY A 296 -11.24 5.48 2.14
C GLY A 296 -12.29 5.20 3.22
N PHE A 297 -13.47 4.76 2.78
CA PHE A 297 -14.62 4.57 3.66
C PHE A 297 -14.33 3.47 4.70
N ALA A 298 -14.75 3.71 5.95
CA ALA A 298 -14.76 2.68 6.96
C ALA A 298 -15.72 1.57 6.53
N ASP A 299 -15.36 0.30 6.78
CA ASP A 299 -16.31 -0.80 6.70
C ASP A 299 -17.37 -0.59 7.79
N VAL A 300 -18.45 0.11 7.44
CA VAL A 300 -19.68 0.09 8.23
C VAL A 300 -20.39 -1.21 7.85
N PRO A 301 -20.66 -2.13 8.78
CA PRO A 301 -21.53 -3.27 8.51
C PRO A 301 -22.85 -2.71 7.98
N GLY A 302 -23.16 -2.96 6.71
CA GLY A 302 -24.44 -2.53 6.15
C GLY A 302 -25.59 -3.14 6.97
N PRO A 303 -26.79 -2.53 6.97
CA PRO A 303 -27.96 -3.05 7.67
C PRO A 303 -28.35 -4.50 7.30
N PHE A 304 -27.80 -5.02 6.19
CA PHE A 304 -28.04 -6.35 5.64
C PHE A 304 -26.79 -7.24 5.60
N ALA A 305 -25.71 -6.88 6.31
CA ALA A 305 -24.63 -7.85 6.54
C ALA A 305 -25.23 -9.08 7.26
N PRO A 306 -24.95 -10.33 6.81
CA PRO A 306 -25.46 -11.52 7.46
C PRO A 306 -25.07 -11.48 8.94
N GLY A 307 -26.05 -11.16 9.78
CA GLY A 307 -25.82 -10.94 11.19
C GLY A 307 -25.33 -12.24 11.79
N TYR A 308 -24.15 -12.20 12.42
CA TYR A 308 -23.95 -12.96 13.65
C TYR A 308 -24.88 -12.33 14.70
N GLY A 309 -26.18 -12.64 14.57
CA GLY A 309 -27.22 -12.17 15.45
C GLY A 309 -27.23 -12.99 16.72
N SER A 310 -26.40 -12.58 17.69
CA SER A 310 -26.74 -12.72 19.10
C SER A 310 -27.76 -11.64 19.44
N GLY A 311 -29.00 -11.84 18.99
CA GLY A 311 -30.13 -10.95 19.28
C GLY A 311 -31.23 -11.77 19.92
N TYR A 312 -31.46 -11.54 21.21
CA TYR A 312 -32.71 -11.87 21.87
C TYR A 312 -33.83 -11.10 21.17
N GLY A 313 -34.38 -11.68 20.10
CA GLY A 313 -35.60 -11.22 19.47
C GLY A 313 -36.76 -11.58 20.37
N THR A 314 -37.40 -10.57 20.95
CA THR A 314 -38.74 -10.67 21.53
C THR A 314 -39.68 -11.21 20.44
N PRO A 315 -40.48 -12.26 20.68
CA PRO A 315 -41.39 -12.80 19.68
C PRO A 315 -42.49 -11.76 19.39
N GLY A 316 -42.40 -11.07 18.26
CA GLY A 316 -43.50 -10.29 17.73
C GLY A 316 -44.59 -11.24 17.26
N TYR A 317 -45.76 -11.20 17.91
CA TYR A 317 -46.95 -11.90 17.47
C TYR A 317 -47.34 -11.41 16.06
N GLY A 318 -47.09 -12.25 15.06
CA GLY A 318 -47.57 -12.03 13.69
C GLY A 318 -49.09 -12.15 13.64
N THR A 319 -49.75 -11.11 13.13
CA THR A 319 -51.16 -11.13 12.74
C THR A 319 -51.30 -12.02 11.49
N PRO A 320 -52.16 -13.06 11.49
CA PRO A 320 -52.36 -13.91 10.32
C PRO A 320 -53.08 -13.14 9.19
N GLY A 321 -52.38 -12.86 8.11
CA GLY A 321 -52.97 -12.36 6.86
C GLY A 321 -53.64 -13.50 6.09
N TYR A 322 -54.93 -13.39 5.84
CA TYR A 322 -55.71 -14.29 4.99
C TYR A 322 -55.19 -14.22 3.55
N GLY A 323 -54.68 -15.35 3.04
CA GLY A 323 -54.30 -15.51 1.64
C GLY A 323 -55.52 -15.75 0.75
N THR A 324 -55.67 -14.94 -0.30
CA THR A 324 -56.62 -15.16 -1.39
C THR A 324 -55.94 -16.03 -2.48
N PRO A 325 -56.51 -17.18 -2.90
CA PRO A 325 -55.93 -18.00 -3.95
C PRO A 325 -56.19 -17.38 -5.33
N GLY A 326 -55.15 -16.88 -5.99
CA GLY A 326 -55.21 -16.42 -7.38
C GLY A 326 -55.00 -17.57 -8.36
N HIS A 327 -56.05 -17.92 -9.11
CA HIS A 327 -56.03 -18.89 -10.20
C HIS A 327 -55.10 -18.46 -11.33
N GLY A 328 -54.30 -19.41 -11.84
CA GLY A 328 -53.51 -19.24 -13.06
C GLY A 328 -54.40 -19.23 -14.30
N THR A 329 -54.08 -18.34 -15.25
CA THR A 329 -54.68 -18.31 -16.59
C THR A 329 -53.56 -18.46 -17.62
N PRO A 330 -53.59 -19.49 -18.49
CA PRO A 330 -52.56 -19.71 -19.52
C PRO A 330 -52.67 -18.71 -20.66
N GLY A 331 -51.52 -18.36 -21.24
CA GLY A 331 -51.39 -17.43 -22.35
C GLY A 331 -51.98 -17.93 -23.67
N TYR A 332 -52.41 -16.97 -24.48
CA TYR A 332 -52.69 -17.13 -25.91
C TYR A 332 -52.12 -15.93 -26.66
N ASP A 333 -51.41 -16.24 -27.73
CA ASP A 333 -50.86 -15.32 -28.73
C ASP A 333 -51.98 -14.68 -29.56
N SER A 334 -51.86 -13.39 -29.92
CA SER A 334 -52.43 -12.86 -31.17
C SER A 334 -51.81 -11.51 -31.54
N GLU A 335 -51.09 -11.55 -32.66
CA GLU A 335 -51.01 -10.64 -33.81
C GLU A 335 -51.41 -9.14 -33.73
N ALA A 336 -50.63 -8.39 -34.49
CA ALA A 336 -50.63 -6.95 -34.69
C ALA A 336 -51.88 -6.38 -35.42
N HIS A 337 -52.25 -5.15 -35.08
CA HIS A 337 -52.82 -4.18 -36.03
C HIS A 337 -52.59 -2.72 -35.54
N PRO A 338 -52.42 -1.73 -36.46
CA PRO A 338 -52.06 -0.35 -36.12
C PRO A 338 -53.23 0.66 -36.18
N GLU A 339 -53.11 1.71 -35.33
CA GLU A 339 -53.74 3.07 -35.39
C GLU A 339 -55.29 3.20 -35.27
N PRO A 340 -55.90 4.39 -35.02
CA PRO A 340 -55.36 5.77 -34.82
C PRO A 340 -55.93 6.56 -33.60
N ASP A 341 -55.31 7.71 -33.33
CA ASP A 341 -55.79 8.97 -32.71
C ASP A 341 -57.02 8.96 -31.76
N ALA A 342 -56.76 9.21 -30.47
CA ALA A 342 -57.76 9.76 -29.56
C ALA A 342 -57.14 10.80 -28.60
N ALA A 343 -57.76 11.99 -28.59
CA ALA A 343 -57.35 13.18 -27.85
C ALA A 343 -57.35 13.01 -26.32
N PRO A 344 -56.51 13.75 -25.57
CA PRO A 344 -56.55 13.75 -24.12
C PRO A 344 -57.72 14.60 -23.55
N PRO A 345 -58.39 14.15 -22.47
CA PRO A 345 -59.41 14.95 -21.80
C PRO A 345 -58.77 16.12 -21.02
N PRO A 346 -59.38 17.31 -20.99
CA PRO A 346 -58.86 18.46 -20.27
C PRO A 346 -59.31 18.44 -18.81
N GLY A 347 -58.40 18.82 -17.91
CA GLY A 347 -58.77 19.29 -16.57
C GLY A 347 -58.22 18.46 -15.43
N GLN A 348 -56.91 18.57 -15.17
CA GLN A 348 -56.38 18.50 -13.81
C GLN A 348 -55.31 19.58 -13.64
N GLN A 349 -55.67 20.64 -12.92
CA GLN A 349 -54.74 21.64 -12.44
C GLN A 349 -53.76 21.01 -11.42
N PRO A 350 -52.45 21.30 -11.49
CA PRO A 350 -51.52 20.87 -10.46
C PRO A 350 -51.69 21.72 -9.18
N PRO A 351 -51.70 21.13 -7.97
CA PRO A 351 -51.66 21.90 -6.73
C PRO A 351 -50.27 22.52 -6.51
N ALA A 352 -50.27 23.76 -6.03
CA ALA A 352 -49.09 24.56 -5.76
C ALA A 352 -48.19 23.98 -4.64
N PRO A 353 -46.87 24.23 -4.64
CA PRO A 353 -45.96 23.76 -3.60
C PRO A 353 -46.13 24.57 -2.32
N GLY A 354 -46.80 24.00 -1.31
CA GLY A 354 -46.85 24.53 0.04
C GLY A 354 -45.59 24.16 0.83
N TYR A 355 -44.82 25.16 1.23
CA TYR A 355 -43.72 25.02 2.19
C TYR A 355 -44.28 24.79 3.61
N GLY A 356 -44.22 23.55 4.09
CA GLY A 356 -44.49 23.20 5.49
C GLY A 356 -43.21 23.19 6.32
N TYR A 357 -43.13 24.06 7.32
CA TYR A 357 -42.13 23.99 8.39
C TYR A 357 -42.54 22.92 9.42
N PRO A 358 -41.63 22.05 9.90
CA PRO A 358 -41.94 21.15 11.01
C PRO A 358 -42.01 21.93 12.33
N GLN A 359 -43.16 21.79 13.01
CA GLN A 359 -43.44 22.30 14.34
C GLN A 359 -42.55 21.67 15.41
N GLY A 360 -42.24 22.46 16.43
CA GLY A 360 -41.25 22.17 17.46
C GLY A 360 -41.61 21.01 18.38
N GLY A 361 -40.62 20.14 18.60
CA GLY A 361 -40.56 19.21 19.73
C GLY A 361 -39.74 19.84 20.85
N GLY A 362 -40.37 20.03 22.01
CA GLY A 362 -39.78 20.69 23.17
C GLY A 362 -38.65 19.89 23.81
N PHE A 363 -37.55 20.58 24.13
CA PHE A 363 -36.53 20.09 25.03
C PHE A 363 -36.97 20.32 26.48
N GLY A 364 -37.19 19.23 27.23
CA GLY A 364 -37.31 19.28 28.68
C GLY A 364 -35.97 19.60 29.35
N PRO A 365 -35.98 20.11 30.58
CA PRO A 365 -34.75 20.43 31.31
C PRO A 365 -33.93 19.15 31.61
N PRO A 366 -32.58 19.26 31.67
CA PRO A 366 -31.71 18.13 31.93
C PRO A 366 -31.94 17.54 33.33
N PRO A 367 -31.78 16.21 33.51
CA PRO A 367 -31.88 15.58 34.82
C PRO A 367 -30.79 16.10 35.76
N PRO A 368 -31.08 16.21 37.08
CA PRO A 368 -30.11 16.67 38.06
C PRO A 368 -28.91 15.71 38.15
N PRO A 369 -27.71 16.23 38.48
CA PRO A 369 -26.51 15.42 38.62
C PRO A 369 -26.70 14.34 39.70
N SER A 370 -26.29 13.11 39.37
CA SER A 370 -26.28 11.97 40.26
C SER A 370 -25.43 12.24 41.50
N GLN A 371 -25.99 11.95 42.67
CA GLN A 371 -25.30 12.06 43.95
C GLN A 371 -24.03 11.19 43.96
N PRO A 372 -22.92 11.64 44.58
CA PRO A 372 -21.73 10.82 44.75
C PRO A 372 -22.05 9.61 45.66
N PRO A 373 -21.43 8.45 45.39
CA PRO A 373 -21.63 7.26 46.21
C PRO A 373 -21.18 7.49 47.66
N PRO A 374 -21.85 6.90 48.66
CA PRO A 374 -21.45 7.03 50.05
C PRO A 374 -20.04 6.46 50.27
N PRO A 375 -19.25 7.04 51.18
CA PRO A 375 -17.91 6.55 51.49
C PRO A 375 -17.98 5.10 52.01
N SER A 376 -17.11 4.27 51.45
CA SER A 376 -16.91 2.88 51.87
C SER A 376 -16.55 2.82 53.36
N GLN A 377 -17.28 2.01 54.12
CA GLN A 377 -16.95 1.70 55.51
C GLN A 377 -15.54 1.10 55.59
N PRO A 378 -14.72 1.49 56.59
CA PRO A 378 -13.44 0.84 56.82
C PRO A 378 -13.64 -0.62 57.24
N PRO A 379 -12.73 -1.52 56.85
CA PRO A 379 -12.78 -2.92 57.24
C PRO A 379 -12.66 -3.08 58.77
N PRO A 380 -13.36 -4.06 59.38
CA PRO A 380 -13.23 -4.32 60.80
C PRO A 380 -11.88 -4.97 61.11
N GLY A 381 -11.10 -4.32 61.97
CA GLY A 381 -10.08 -4.92 62.83
C GLY A 381 -8.74 -5.26 62.18
N TRP A 382 -7.75 -4.40 62.43
CA TRP A 382 -6.37 -4.76 62.81
C TRP A 382 -5.86 -3.71 63.80
#